data_AF-A0A1F8N8M8-F1
#
_entry.id   AF-A0A1F8N8M8-F1
#
_cell.length_a   1.000
_cell.length_b   1.000
_cell.length_c   1.000
_cell.angle_alpha   90.00
_cell.angle_beta   90.00
_cell.angle_gamma   90.00
#
_symmetry.space_group_name_H-M   'P 1'
#
loop_
_entity.id
_entity.type
_entity.pdbx_description
1 polymer ?
#
loop_
_entity_poly.entity_id
_entity_poly.type
_entity_poly.pdbx_seq_one_letter_code
_entity_poly.pdbx_strand_id
1 'polypeptide(L)' 'RVELPNKHEVLAHISGKIRMHYIRVLPGDKVLIELSPYDLKRGRITYRLK' A
#
# COMPACT_ATOMS: atom_id res chain seq x y z
N ARG A 1 7.93 -1.24 -0.20
CA ARG A 1 7.94 -0.35 0.99
C ARG A 1 7.19 0.91 0.60
N VAL A 2 6.33 1.43 1.46
CA VAL A 2 5.60 2.66 1.19
C VAL A 2 5.85 3.63 2.32
N GLU A 3 6.17 4.86 1.97
CA GLU A 3 6.32 5.97 2.90
C GLU A 3 4.95 6.62 3.09
N LEU A 4 4.49 6.68 4.34
CA LEU A 4 3.34 7.48 4.70
C LEU A 4 3.78 8.94 4.91
N PRO A 5 2.85 9.91 4.77
CA PRO A 5 3.13 11.32 5.03
C PRO A 5 3.66 11.59 6.45
N ASN A 6 3.41 10.67 7.38
CA ASN A 6 3.89 10.75 8.76
C ASN A 6 5.37 10.30 8.93
N LYS A 7 6.15 10.13 7.84
CA LYS A 7 7.51 9.54 7.83
C LYS A 7 7.57 8.09 8.37
N HIS A 8 6.45 7.40 8.40
CA HIS A 8 6.40 5.98 8.74
C HIS A 8 6.65 5.14 7.49
N GLU A 9 7.67 4.29 7.55
CA GLU A 9 7.90 3.26 6.54
C GLU A 9 7.06 2.02 6.87
N VAL A 10 6.24 1.60 5.91
CA VAL A 10 5.34 0.45 6.08
C VAL A 10 5.67 -0.62 5.05
N LEU A 11 5.70 -1.86 5.53
CA LEU A 11 5.73 -3.05 4.69
C LEU A 11 4.29 -3.36 4.27
N ALA A 12 3.92 -2.85 3.09
CA ALA A 12 2.62 -3.07 2.51
C ALA A 12 2.65 -4.22 1.49
N HIS A 13 1.67 -5.12 1.59
CA HIS A 13 1.44 -6.17 0.61
C HIS A 13 0.31 -5.78 -0.34
N ILE A 14 0.44 -6.15 -1.61
CA ILE A 14 -0.62 -5.96 -2.61
C ILE A 14 -1.83 -6.84 -2.29
N SER A 15 -3.03 -6.23 -2.31
CA SER A 15 -4.27 -7.02 -2.22
C SER A 15 -4.45 -7.91 -3.45
N GLY A 16 -5.17 -9.02 -3.29
CA GLY A 16 -5.51 -9.91 -4.40
C GLY A 16 -6.23 -9.19 -5.54
N LYS A 17 -7.05 -8.17 -5.22
CA LYS A 17 -7.76 -7.37 -6.23
C LYS A 17 -6.80 -6.66 -7.19
N ILE A 18 -5.70 -6.10 -6.69
CA ILE A 18 -4.66 -5.44 -7.49
C ILE A 18 -3.97 -6.44 -8.43
N ARG A 19 -3.67 -7.65 -7.93
CA ARG A 19 -3.10 -8.72 -8.76
C ARG A 19 -4.05 -9.13 -9.89
N MET A 20 -5.34 -9.30 -9.59
CA MET A 20 -6.34 -9.68 -10.58
C MET A 20 -6.53 -8.62 -11.67
N HIS A 21 -6.40 -7.34 -11.33
CA HIS A 21 -6.55 -6.22 -12.29
C HIS A 21 -5.23 -5.84 -12.96
N TYR A 22 -4.15 -6.61 -12.77
CA TYR A 22 -2.83 -6.34 -13.36
C TYR A 22 -2.28 -4.94 -13.06
N ILE A 23 -2.68 -4.35 -11.94
CA ILE A 23 -2.23 -3.01 -11.55
C ILE A 23 -0.79 -3.15 -11.03
N ARG A 24 0.17 -2.65 -11.82
CA ARG A 24 1.57 -2.53 -11.40
C ARG A 24 1.72 -1.32 -10.49
N VAL A 25 2.38 -1.53 -9.35
CA VAL A 25 2.76 -0.46 -8.43
C VAL A 25 4.21 -0.11 -8.74
N LEU A 26 4.45 1.11 -9.22
CA LEU A 26 5.78 1.64 -9.48
C LEU A 26 6.20 2.57 -8.33
N PRO A 27 7.51 2.70 -8.05
CA PRO A 27 8.00 3.69 -7.09
C PRO A 27 7.61 5.10 -7.56
N GLY A 28 6.96 5.87 -6.67
CA GLY A 28 6.41 7.20 -6.97
C GLY A 28 4.89 7.22 -7.14
N ASP A 29 4.23 6.06 -7.24
CA ASP A 29 2.77 5.99 -7.29
C ASP A 29 2.12 6.27 -5.93
N LYS A 30 1.04 7.04 -5.95
CA LYS A 30 0.18 7.22 -4.78
C LYS A 30 -0.73 6.01 -4.63
N VAL A 31 -0.63 5.36 -3.48
CA VAL A 31 -1.43 4.18 -3.16
C VAL A 31 -2.18 4.37 -1.85
N LEU A 32 -3.39 3.82 -1.81
CA LEU A 32 -4.21 3.79 -0.62
C LEU A 32 -3.91 2.49 0.14
N ILE A 33 -3.57 2.65 1.42
CA ILE A 33 -3.17 1.56 2.30
C ILE A 33 -4.16 1.49 3.45
N GLU A 34 -4.64 0.28 3.72
CA GLU A 34 -5.28 -0.03 4.99
C GLU A 34 -4.24 -0.58 5.97
N LEU A 35 -4.14 0.04 7.13
CA LEU A 35 -3.28 -0.39 8.22
C LEU A 35 -4.06 -1.24 9.20
N SER A 36 -3.41 -2.24 9.78
CA SER A 36 -3.99 -2.96 10.91
C SER A 36 -3.82 -2.11 12.17
N PRO A 37 -4.87 -1.94 13.01
CA PRO A 37 -4.80 -1.10 14.21
C PRO A 37 -3.78 -1.61 15.25
N TYR A 38 -3.39 -2.88 15.15
CA TYR A 38 -2.42 -3.52 16.05
C TYR A 38 -0.96 -3.36 15.59
N ASP A 39 -0.73 -3.25 14.28
CA ASP A 39 0.60 -3.25 13.68
C ASP A 39 0.70 -2.15 12.61
N LEU A 40 1.11 -0.96 13.03
CA LEU A 40 1.30 0.19 12.13
C LEU A 40 2.44 0.00 11.11
N LYS A 41 3.27 -1.04 11.27
CA LYS A 41 4.37 -1.38 10.34
C LYS A 41 3.92 -2.24 9.16
N ARG A 42 2.71 -2.83 9.20
CA ARG A 42 2.18 -3.70 8.16
C ARG A 42 0.90 -3.12 7.59
N GLY A 43 0.81 -3.11 6.27
CA GLY A 43 -0.34 -2.58 5.56
C GLY A 43 -0.77 -3.43 4.38
N ARG A 44 -1.98 -3.19 3.91
CA ARG A 44 -2.50 -3.78 2.67
C ARG A 44 -2.80 -2.68 1.67
N ILE A 45 -2.23 -2.80 0.47
CA ILE A 45 -2.50 -1.88 -0.64
C ILE A 45 -3.85 -2.28 -1.26
N THR A 46 -4.85 -1.42 -1.14
CA THR A 46 -6.19 -1.65 -1.67
C THR A 46 -6.40 -1.00 -3.02
N TYR A 47 -5.88 0.21 -3.21
CA TYR A 47 -6.12 0.99 -4.42
C TYR A 47 -4.89 1.80 -4.85
N ARG A 48 -4.75 2.02 -6.15
CA ARG A 48 -3.79 2.96 -6.73
C ARG A 48 -4.57 4.20 -7.16
N LEU A 49 -4.21 5.36 -6.62
CA LEU A 49 -4.78 6.64 -7.05
C LEU A 49 -4.09 7.05 -8.36
N LYS A 50 -4.89 7.57 -9.30
CA LYS A 50 -4.41 8.07 -10.58
C LYS A 50 -4.01 9.54 -10.44
#